data_AF-A0A3B9Y498-F1
#
_entry.id   AF-A0A3B9Y498-F1
#
_cell.length_a   1.000
_cell.length_b   1.000
_cell.length_c   1.000
_cell.angle_alpha   90.00
_cell.angle_beta   90.00
_cell.angle_gamma   90.00
#
_symmetry.space_group_name_H-M   'P 1'
#
loop_
_entity.id
_entity.type
_entity.pdbx_description
1 polymer ?
#
loop_
_entity_poly.entity_id
_entity_poly.type
_entity_poly.pdbx_seq_one_letter_code
_entity_poly.pdbx_strand_id
1 'polypeptide(L)'
;MGGMSMNWSLDDEVLQKKLVAVARYFEFGSLLSSRRAGGYANTTYFVTTDKGEYVIKWFLPAKLEKLQQELLYLQRLKQHGFPAAYNYQAPDDASIYQQGK
;
A
#
# COMPACT_ATOMS: atom_id res chain seq x y z
N MET A 1 -28.89 20.45 1.43
CA MET A 1 -27.46 20.39 1.79
C MET A 1 -26.71 19.84 0.60
N GLY A 2 -25.93 20.67 -0.09
CA GLY A 2 -25.30 20.32 -1.36
C GLY A 2 -24.16 19.34 -1.13
N GLY A 3 -24.27 18.15 -1.71
CA GLY A 3 -23.16 17.22 -1.81
C GLY A 3 -22.07 17.85 -2.67
N MET A 4 -20.88 18.04 -2.11
CA MET A 4 -19.70 18.37 -2.91
C MET A 4 -19.44 17.20 -3.86
N SER A 5 -19.82 17.38 -5.12
CA SER A 5 -19.32 16.57 -6.22
C SER A 5 -17.82 16.84 -6.34
N MET A 6 -16.99 15.98 -5.74
CA MET A 6 -15.57 15.97 -6.01
C MET A 6 -15.39 15.47 -7.45
N ASN A 7 -14.99 16.38 -8.32
CA ASN A 7 -14.71 16.10 -9.72
C ASN A 7 -13.35 15.39 -9.82
N TRP A 8 -13.34 14.10 -9.53
CA TRP A 8 -12.15 13.26 -9.67
C TRP A 8 -11.92 12.97 -11.16
N SER A 9 -10.66 12.99 -11.61
CA SER A 9 -10.35 12.44 -12.92
C SER A 9 -10.59 10.92 -12.92
N LEU A 10 -10.86 10.32 -14.08
CA LEU A 10 -11.02 8.86 -14.21
C LEU A 10 -9.81 8.10 -13.62
N ASP A 11 -8.62 8.66 -13.76
CA ASP A 11 -7.38 8.11 -13.20
C ASP A 11 -7.36 8.14 -11.67
N ASP A 12 -7.88 9.21 -11.06
CA ASP A 12 -8.00 9.34 -9.61
C ASP A 12 -9.03 8.35 -9.05
N GLU A 13 -10.16 8.15 -9.72
CA GLU A 13 -11.18 7.19 -9.30
C GLU A 13 -10.65 5.75 -9.35
N VAL A 14 -9.93 5.39 -10.43
CA VAL A 14 -9.30 4.07 -10.57
C VAL A 14 -8.22 3.85 -9.50
N LEU A 15 -7.39 4.86 -9.24
CA LEU A 15 -6.39 4.81 -8.18
C LEU A 15 -7.03 4.65 -6.80
N GLN A 16 -8.06 5.43 -6.49
CA GLN A 16 -8.78 5.35 -5.22
C GLN A 16 -9.37 3.96 -5.00
N LYS A 17 -10.00 3.37 -6.03
CA LYS A 17 -10.50 1.99 -5.97
C LYS A 17 -9.38 0.98 -5.67
N LYS A 18 -8.20 1.14 -6.28
CA LYS A 18 -7.02 0.29 -5.99
C LYS A 18 -6.54 0.45 -4.55
N LEU A 19 -6.43 1.69 -4.05
CA LEU A 19 -6.03 1.99 -2.67
C LEU A 19 -7.01 1.38 -1.65
N VAL A 20 -8.32 1.49 -1.92
CA VAL A 20 -9.37 0.88 -1.09
C VAL A 20 -9.31 -0.65 -1.12
N ALA A 21 -9.02 -1.25 -2.28
CA ALA A 21 -8.86 -2.70 -2.36
C ALA A 21 -7.68 -3.20 -1.53
N VAL A 22 -6.55 -2.48 -1.55
CA VAL A 22 -5.39 -2.77 -0.70
C VAL A 22 -5.76 -2.60 0.79
N ALA A 23 -6.46 -1.51 1.14
CA ALA A 23 -6.99 -1.26 2.49
C ALA A 23 -7.80 -2.42 3.05
N ARG A 24 -8.70 -2.96 2.22
CA ARG A 24 -9.52 -4.12 2.56
C ARG A 24 -8.68 -5.40 2.68
N TYR A 25 -7.79 -5.66 1.74
CA TYR A 25 -6.99 -6.90 1.71
C TYR A 25 -6.12 -7.05 2.96
N PHE A 26 -5.47 -5.97 3.39
CA PHE A 26 -4.61 -5.97 4.59
C PHE A 26 -5.37 -5.61 5.88
N GLU A 27 -6.69 -5.39 5.82
CA GLU A 27 -7.55 -5.01 6.95
C GLU A 27 -7.08 -3.82 7.80
N PHE A 28 -6.29 -2.91 7.22
CA PHE A 28 -5.75 -1.76 7.93
C PHE A 28 -6.69 -0.55 7.96
N GLY A 29 -7.99 -0.79 7.77
CA GLY A 29 -9.04 0.19 8.02
C GLY A 29 -9.64 0.85 6.77
N SER A 30 -10.53 1.80 7.00
CA SER A 30 -11.21 2.58 5.96
C SER A 30 -10.31 3.70 5.47
N LEU A 31 -10.11 3.83 4.16
CA LEU A 31 -9.29 4.90 3.57
C LEU A 31 -9.94 6.27 3.82
N LEU A 32 -9.23 7.16 4.53
CA LEU A 32 -9.65 8.53 4.81
C LEU A 32 -9.03 9.52 3.83
N SER A 33 -7.74 9.37 3.55
CA SER A 33 -7.01 10.20 2.61
C SER A 33 -5.82 9.45 2.00
N SER A 34 -5.33 9.95 0.87
CA SER A 34 -4.11 9.45 0.26
C SER A 34 -3.33 10.57 -0.42
N ARG A 35 -2.01 10.46 -0.44
CA ARG A 35 -1.12 11.39 -1.13
C ARG A 35 -0.01 10.62 -1.82
N ARG A 36 0.20 10.88 -3.10
CA ARG A 36 1.34 10.34 -3.84
C ARG A 36 2.63 10.94 -3.28
N ALA A 37 3.55 10.08 -2.85
CA ALA A 37 4.88 10.47 -2.37
C ALA A 37 5.92 10.56 -3.52
N GLY A 38 5.58 10.03 -4.69
CA GLY A 38 6.45 9.95 -5.86
C GLY A 38 7.18 8.60 -5.96
N GLY A 39 8.28 8.60 -6.71
CA GLY A 39 9.16 7.45 -6.91
C GLY A 39 9.35 7.11 -8.39
N TYR A 40 10.60 6.81 -8.75
CA TYR A 40 11.03 6.54 -10.13
C TYR A 40 10.81 5.07 -10.50
N ALA A 41 11.29 4.15 -9.67
CA ALA A 41 11.17 2.70 -9.91
C ALA A 41 9.85 2.10 -9.37
N ASN A 42 9.25 2.73 -8.36
CA ASN A 42 8.01 2.30 -7.72
C ASN A 42 7.17 3.55 -7.45
N THR A 43 5.85 3.44 -7.53
CA THR A 43 4.99 4.55 -7.08
C THR A 43 4.63 4.36 -5.63
N THR A 44 4.98 5.33 -4.79
CA THR A 44 4.69 5.29 -3.35
C THR A 44 3.54 6.23 -3.00
N TYR A 45 2.67 5.78 -2.09
CA TYR A 45 1.57 6.56 -1.54
C TYR A 45 1.61 6.53 -0.02
N PHE A 46 1.42 7.70 0.58
CA PHE A 46 1.05 7.81 1.99
C PHE A 46 -0.47 7.70 2.08
N VAL A 47 -0.95 6.85 2.98
CA VAL A 47 -2.38 6.65 3.19
C VAL A 47 -2.72 6.79 4.67
N THR A 48 -3.80 7.50 4.94
CA THR A 48 -4.38 7.61 6.28
C THR A 48 -5.67 6.81 6.29
N THR A 49 -5.81 5.94 7.29
CA THR A 49 -7.04 5.19 7.57
C THR A 49 -7.58 5.51 8.96
N ASP A 50 -8.75 4.98 9.28
CA ASP A 50 -9.30 5.00 10.64
C ASP A 50 -8.51 4.16 11.67
N LYS A 51 -7.57 3.30 11.23
CA LYS A 51 -6.70 2.49 12.10
C LYS A 51 -5.25 3.00 12.18
N GLY A 52 -4.84 3.92 11.32
CA GLY A 52 -3.50 4.51 11.37
C GLY A 52 -3.00 5.04 10.04
N GLU A 53 -1.70 5.27 9.99
CA GLU A 53 -1.00 5.77 8.80
C GLU A 53 -0.09 4.69 8.21
N TYR A 54 -0.15 4.54 6.89
CA TYR A 54 0.56 3.48 6.19
C TYR A 54 1.24 4.00 4.92
N VAL A 55 2.20 3.23 4.44
CA VAL A 55 2.87 3.46 3.16
C VAL A 55 2.55 2.30 2.24
N ILE A 56 1.95 2.60 1.09
CA ILE A 56 1.75 1.60 0.04
C ILE A 56 2.74 1.86 -1.09
N LYS A 57 3.51 0.82 -1.44
CA LYS A 57 4.44 0.84 -2.56
C LYS A 57 3.89 -0.03 -3.69
N TRP A 58 3.52 0.60 -4.80
CA TRP A 58 3.26 -0.09 -6.05
C TRP A 58 4.57 -0.30 -6.78
N PHE A 59 4.97 -1.56 -6.85
CA PHE A 59 6.08 -1.95 -7.67
C PHE A 59 5.65 -1.87 -9.14
N LEU A 60 6.42 -1.14 -9.96
CA LEU A 60 6.42 -1.36 -11.41
C LEU A 60 6.79 -2.82 -11.68
N PRO A 61 6.62 -3.39 -12.89
CA PRO A 61 6.86 -4.82 -13.17
C PRO A 61 8.30 -5.26 -12.84
N ALA A 62 8.55 -5.48 -11.56
CA ALA A 62 9.66 -6.18 -10.97
C ALA A 62 9.22 -7.63 -10.89
N LYS A 63 10.18 -8.54 -11.07
CA LYS A 63 9.93 -9.96 -10.86
C LYS A 63 9.50 -10.15 -9.41
N LEU A 64 8.37 -10.82 -9.18
CA LEU A 64 7.83 -11.15 -7.85
C LEU A 64 8.91 -11.70 -6.91
N GLU A 65 9.84 -12.50 -7.44
CA GLU A 65 11.00 -13.04 -6.75
C GLU A 65 11.87 -11.97 -6.07
N LYS A 66 12.11 -10.83 -6.74
CA LYS A 66 12.87 -9.71 -6.15
C LYS A 66 12.13 -9.12 -4.96
N LEU A 67 10.82 -8.95 -5.08
CA LEU A 67 10.00 -8.44 -4.00
C LEU A 67 9.98 -9.39 -2.80
N GLN A 68 9.88 -10.69 -3.04
CA GLN A 68 9.97 -11.72 -1.99
C GLN A 68 11.33 -11.68 -1.29
N GLN A 69 12.42 -11.51 -2.05
CA GLN A 69 13.76 -11.37 -1.48
C GLN A 69 13.91 -10.10 -0.63
N GLU A 70 13.36 -8.97 -1.07
CA GLU A 70 13.35 -7.73 -0.29
C GLU A 70 12.61 -7.90 1.05
N LEU A 71 11.44 -8.56 1.03
CA LEU A 71 10.67 -8.85 2.25
C LEU A 71 11.44 -9.72 3.24
N LEU A 72 12.18 -10.72 2.76
CA LEU A 72 13.03 -11.56 3.60
C LEU A 72 14.12 -10.72 4.32
N TYR A 73 14.72 -9.75 3.62
CA TYR A 73 15.69 -8.85 4.25
C TYR A 73 15.05 -7.95 5.31
N LEU A 74 13.90 -7.36 5.01
CA LEU A 74 13.18 -6.51 5.98
C LEU A 74 12.76 -7.31 7.23
N GLN A 75 12.34 -8.56 7.06
CA GLN A 75 12.03 -9.44 8.18
C GLN A 75 13.26 -9.72 9.05
N ARG A 76 14.42 -9.98 8.44
CA ARG A 76 15.68 -10.17 9.19
C ARG A 76 16.09 -8.91 9.94
N LEU A 77 15.98 -7.74 9.31
CA LEU A 77 16.25 -6.45 9.98
C LEU A 77 15.34 -6.26 11.20
N LYS A 78 14.05 -6.60 11.08
CA LYS A 78 13.09 -6.57 12.18
C LYS A 78 13.51 -7.49 13.33
N GLN A 79 13.89 -8.73 13.02
CA GLN A 79 14.31 -9.73 14.01
C GLN A 79 15.54 -9.29 14.81
N HIS A 80 16.43 -8.52 14.19
CA HIS A 80 17.63 -7.99 14.84
C HIS A 80 17.45 -6.59 15.45
N GLY A 81 16.22 -6.05 15.48
CA GLY A 81 15.94 -4.73 16.05
C GLY A 81 16.56 -3.55 15.28
N PHE A 82 16.93 -3.74 14.01
CA PHE A 82 17.50 -2.67 13.19
C PHE A 82 16.42 -1.68 12.75
N PRO A 83 16.59 -0.37 12.94
CA PRO A 83 15.59 0.62 12.55
C PRO A 83 15.43 0.66 11.02
N ALA A 84 14.30 0.15 10.55
CA ALA A 84 13.93 0.10 9.13
C ALA A 84 12.41 0.18 8.97
N ALA A 85 11.96 0.41 7.73
CA ALA A 85 10.54 0.21 7.42
C ALA A 85 10.26 -1.29 7.36
N TYR A 86 9.19 -1.73 8.03
CA TYR A 86 8.77 -3.14 8.00
C TYR A 86 7.49 -3.30 7.20
N ASN A 87 7.34 -4.47 6.58
CA ASN A 87 6.10 -4.83 5.91
C ASN A 87 4.96 -5.03 6.91
N TYR A 88 3.76 -4.67 6.46
CA TYR A 88 2.51 -5.02 7.13
C TYR A 88 2.04 -6.39 6.60
N GLN A 89 1.50 -7.23 7.48
CA GLN A 89 0.97 -8.55 7.12
C GLN A 89 -0.54 -8.50 7.08
N ALA A 90 -1.13 -9.08 6.04
CA ALA A 90 -2.55 -9.36 5.96
C ALA A 90 -2.92 -10.50 6.94
N PRO A 91 -4.22 -10.73 7.21
CA PRO A 91 -4.67 -11.76 8.15
C PRO A 91 -4.21 -13.19 7.81
N ASP A 92 -3.88 -13.46 6.55
CA ASP A 92 -3.35 -14.73 6.03
C ASP A 92 -1.81 -14.78 6.00
N ASP A 93 -1.15 -13.90 6.75
CA ASP A 93 0.29 -13.65 6.74
C ASP A 93 0.87 -13.13 5.42
N ALA A 94 0.03 -12.83 4.42
CA ALA A 94 0.49 -12.29 3.15
C ALA A 94 1.06 -10.88 3.31
N SER A 95 2.15 -10.61 2.60
CA SER A 95 2.84 -9.31 2.61
C SER A 95 2.80 -8.59 1.26
N ILE A 96 2.13 -9.17 0.27
CA ILE A 96 2.03 -8.67 -1.11
C ILE A 96 0.59 -8.82 -1.58
N TYR A 97 -0.01 -7.70 -2.01
CA TYR A 97 -1.29 -7.72 -2.73
C TYR A 97 -1.05 -7.87 -4.24
N GLN A 98 -1.76 -8.81 -4.88
CA GLN A 98 -1.77 -8.99 -6.34
C GLN A 98 -3.20 -8.91 -6.86
N GLN A 99 -3.48 -7.99 -7.78
CA GLN A 99 -4.78 -7.90 -8.41
C GLN A 99 -4.93 -9.00 -9.48
N GLY A 100 -5.98 -9.82 -9.39
CA GLY A 100 -6.30 -10.84 -10.41
C GLY A 100 -5.77 -12.25 -10.14
N LYS A 101 -5.39 -12.56 -8.90
CA LYS A 101 -5.22 -13.92 -8.40
C LYS A 101 -6.09 -14.13 -7.17
#